data_AF-A0AAN8GX37-F1
#
_entry.id   AF-A0AAN8GX37-F1
#
_cell.length_a   1.000
_cell.length_b   1.000
_cell.length_c   1.000
_cell.angle_alpha   90.00
_cell.angle_beta   90.00
_cell.angle_gamma   90.00
#
_symmetry.space_group_name_H-M   'P 1'
#
loop_
_entity.id
_entity.type
_entity.pdbx_description
1 polymer ?
#
loop_
_entity_poly.entity_id
_entity_poly.type
_entity_poly.pdbx_seq_one_letter_code
_entity_poly.pdbx_strand_id
1 'polypeptide(L)'
;MLWRSLRLRGGEAGSEQGMYRHMTSAHLFKLLDCLLESHTFAKDFNSNNEQRTALWRAGFKGKSKPNLLKQETSSLACSLRILFKMYSDRQLQDSWPDIQTRLLL
;
A
#
# COMPACT_ATOMS: atom_id res chain seq x y z
N MET A 1 1.47 3.02 13.02
CA MET A 1 0.15 3.44 13.52
C MET A 1 -1.02 3.06 12.60
N LEU A 2 -0.89 2.95 11.28
CA LEU A 2 -1.98 2.44 10.40
C LEU A 2 -2.03 0.89 10.22
N TRP A 3 -0.93 0.19 10.50
CA TRP A 3 -0.79 -1.27 10.27
C TRP A 3 -1.47 -2.19 11.29
N ARG A 4 -1.90 -1.66 12.44
CA ARG A 4 -2.56 -2.47 13.47
C ARG A 4 -4.02 -2.78 13.14
N SER A 5 -4.72 -1.87 12.45
CA SER A 5 -6.18 -1.96 12.18
C SER A 5 -6.58 -2.95 11.08
N LEU A 6 -5.64 -3.80 10.65
CA LEU A 6 -5.75 -4.57 9.42
C LEU A 6 -5.26 -6.04 9.66
N ARG A 7 -4.77 -6.37 10.86
CA ARG A 7 -4.51 -7.77 11.22
C ARG A 7 -5.85 -8.52 11.30
N LEU A 8 -6.07 -9.50 10.44
CA LEU A 8 -7.12 -10.50 10.62
C LEU A 8 -6.69 -11.40 11.80
N ARG A 9 -6.90 -10.93 13.03
CA ARG A 9 -6.99 -11.83 14.18
C ARG A 9 -8.47 -12.12 14.38
N GLY A 10 -8.82 -13.40 14.39
CA GLY A 10 -10.13 -13.83 14.82
C GLY A 10 -10.40 -13.34 16.25
N GLY A 11 -11.59 -12.76 16.46
CA GLY A 11 -12.06 -12.28 17.75
C GLY A 11 -12.36 -10.78 17.75
N GLU A 12 -13.62 -10.43 18.04
CA GLU A 12 -14.19 -9.10 18.30
C GLU A 12 -14.64 -8.27 17.07
N ALA A 13 -15.75 -8.72 16.49
CA ALA A 13 -16.59 -7.92 15.60
C ALA A 13 -17.35 -6.84 16.40
N GLY A 14 -16.79 -5.65 16.54
CA GLY A 14 -17.53 -4.52 17.12
C GLY A 14 -16.82 -3.17 17.11
N SER A 15 -15.51 -3.13 17.35
CA SER A 15 -14.76 -1.88 17.53
C SER A 15 -13.64 -1.65 16.49
N GLU A 16 -13.29 -2.66 15.70
CA GLU A 16 -12.03 -2.72 14.92
C GLU A 16 -12.13 -2.33 13.43
N GLN A 17 -13.22 -1.71 12.96
CA GLN A 17 -13.31 -1.29 11.54
C GLN A 17 -12.54 0.00 11.22
N GLY A 18 -11.99 0.69 12.23
CA GLY A 18 -11.16 1.87 12.06
C GLY A 18 -11.80 2.94 11.17
N MET A 19 -10.98 3.69 10.44
CA MET A 19 -11.44 4.74 9.52
C MET A 19 -12.16 4.21 8.27
N TYR A 20 -12.03 2.92 7.95
CA TYR A 20 -12.53 2.33 6.71
C TYR A 20 -14.04 2.53 6.54
N ARG A 21 -14.83 2.36 7.61
CA ARG A 21 -16.30 2.55 7.58
C ARG A 21 -16.76 3.99 7.30
N HIS A 22 -15.84 4.96 7.41
CA HIS A 22 -16.11 6.37 7.17
C HIS A 22 -15.58 6.84 5.80
N MET A 23 -15.03 5.93 5.00
CA MET A 23 -14.45 6.22 3.70
C MET A 23 -15.37 5.74 2.58
N THR A 24 -15.59 6.59 1.59
CA THR A 24 -16.25 6.22 0.34
C THR A 24 -15.29 5.43 -0.54
N SER A 25 -15.81 4.75 -1.57
CA SER A 25 -14.97 4.11 -2.60
C SER A 25 -13.95 5.08 -3.20
N ALA A 26 -14.35 6.34 -3.46
CA ALA A 26 -13.46 7.38 -3.95
C ALA A 26 -12.26 7.66 -3.01
N HIS A 27 -12.50 7.75 -1.70
CA HIS A 27 -11.41 7.92 -0.73
C HIS A 27 -10.46 6.72 -0.71
N LEU A 28 -11.00 5.51 -0.78
CA LEU A 28 -10.22 4.27 -0.79
C LEU A 28 -9.37 4.13 -2.06
N PHE A 29 -9.94 4.47 -3.23
CA PHE A 29 -9.18 4.51 -4.48
C PHE A 29 -8.10 5.57 -4.46
N LYS A 30 -8.36 6.75 -3.88
CA LYS A 30 -7.31 7.78 -3.75
C LYS A 30 -6.15 7.31 -2.87
N LEU A 31 -6.45 6.61 -1.76
CA LEU A 31 -5.41 5.99 -0.93
C LEU A 31 -4.64 4.91 -1.69
N LEU A 32 -5.35 4.09 -2.47
CA LEU A 32 -4.74 3.06 -3.30
C LEU A 32 -3.78 3.66 -4.33
N ASP A 33 -4.18 4.73 -5.03
CA ASP A 33 -3.32 5.43 -6.00
C ASP A 33 -2.03 5.92 -5.34
N CYS A 34 -2.13 6.59 -4.18
CA CYS A 34 -0.96 7.03 -3.42
C CYS A 34 -0.03 5.87 -3.01
N LEU A 35 -0.60 4.71 -2.63
CA LEU A 35 0.19 3.53 -2.26
C LEU A 35 0.89 2.92 -3.48
N LEU A 36 0.23 2.86 -4.63
CA LEU A 36 0.80 2.36 -5.89
C LEU A 36 1.88 3.29 -6.43
N GLU A 37 1.70 4.61 -6.31
CA GLU A 37 2.75 5.60 -6.60
C GLU A 37 3.97 5.38 -5.69
N SER A 38 3.75 5.20 -4.38
CA SER A 38 4.83 4.90 -3.43
C SER A 38 5.54 3.57 -3.75
N HIS A 39 4.79 2.55 -4.20
CA HIS A 39 5.37 1.28 -4.63
C HIS A 39 6.28 1.47 -5.84
N THR A 40 5.76 2.14 -6.88
CA THR A 40 6.47 2.39 -8.13
C THR A 40 7.75 3.18 -7.88
N PHE A 41 7.68 4.26 -7.10
CA PHE A 41 8.86 5.03 -6.71
C PHE A 41 9.91 4.18 -6.01
N ALA A 42 9.50 3.33 -5.05
CA ALA A 42 10.43 2.47 -4.33
C ALA A 42 11.08 1.43 -5.23
N LYS A 43 10.31 0.83 -6.15
CA LYS A 43 10.79 -0.13 -7.15
C LYS A 43 11.76 0.50 -8.15
N ASP A 44 11.43 1.68 -8.67
CA ASP A 44 12.29 2.42 -9.60
C ASP A 44 13.59 2.85 -8.92
N PHE A 45 13.50 3.35 -7.70
CA PHE A 45 14.67 3.65 -6.88
C PHE A 45 15.55 2.42 -6.66
N ASN A 46 14.96 1.27 -6.31
CA ASN A 46 15.70 0.03 -6.05
C ASN A 46 16.40 -0.50 -7.31
N SER A 47 15.75 -0.36 -8.47
CA SER A 47 16.25 -0.74 -9.80
C SER A 47 17.35 0.20 -10.31
N ASN A 48 17.36 1.47 -9.89
CA ASN A 48 18.36 2.44 -10.33
C ASN A 48 19.68 2.31 -9.55
N ASN A 49 20.54 1.41 -10.03
CA ASN A 49 21.84 1.14 -9.41
C ASN A 49 22.76 2.37 -9.40
N GLU A 50 22.72 3.20 -10.43
CA GLU A 50 23.55 4.40 -10.57
C GLU A 50 23.19 5.45 -9.52
N GLN A 51 21.91 5.84 -9.46
CA GLN A 51 21.40 6.80 -8.48
C GLN A 51 21.71 6.36 -7.04
N ARG A 52 21.49 5.08 -6.73
CA ARG A 52 21.79 4.53 -5.41
C ARG A 52 23.29 4.56 -5.10
N THR A 53 24.16 4.33 -6.08
CA THR A 53 25.62 4.45 -5.90
C THR A 53 26.03 5.91 -5.67
N ALA A 54 25.45 6.84 -6.44
CA ALA A 54 25.71 8.27 -6.28
C ALA A 54 25.35 8.76 -4.87
N LEU A 55 24.16 8.39 -4.38
CA LEU A 55 23.71 8.70 -3.01
C LEU A 55 24.64 8.10 -1.94
N TRP A 56 25.03 6.83 -2.12
CA TRP A 56 25.95 6.18 -1.19
C TRP A 56 27.32 6.87 -1.14
N ARG A 57 27.88 7.23 -2.30
CA ARG A 57 29.15 7.98 -2.39
C ARG A 57 29.04 9.38 -1.78
N ALA A 58 27.87 10.00 -1.83
CA ALA A 58 27.57 11.25 -1.15
C ALA A 58 27.34 11.11 0.38
N GLY A 59 27.45 9.89 0.94
CA GLY A 59 27.27 9.63 2.37
C GLY A 59 25.80 9.55 2.83
N PHE A 60 24.85 9.52 1.90
CA PHE A 60 23.42 9.42 2.24
C PHE A 60 23.11 8.06 2.89
N LYS A 61 22.56 8.08 4.11
CA LYS A 61 22.24 6.89 4.95
C LYS A 61 23.45 6.04 5.37
N GLY A 62 24.64 6.65 5.51
CA GLY A 62 25.77 6.01 6.18
C GLY A 62 26.49 4.97 5.31
N LYS A 63 26.88 3.84 5.91
CA LYS A 63 27.86 2.91 5.30
C LYS A 63 27.30 1.97 4.24
N SER A 64 25.99 1.81 4.13
CA SER A 64 25.37 0.87 3.19
C SER A 64 24.62 1.58 2.07
N LYS A 65 24.57 0.95 0.90
CA LYS A 65 23.85 1.46 -0.25
C LYS A 65 22.34 1.55 0.07
N PRO A 66 21.72 2.74 -0.03
CA PRO A 66 20.32 2.91 0.34
C PRO A 66 19.41 2.02 -0.51
N ASN A 67 18.31 1.55 0.06
CA ASN A 67 17.22 0.84 -0.64
C ASN A 67 15.90 1.18 0.04
N LEU A 68 14.81 0.92 -0.67
CA LEU A 68 13.43 1.14 -0.23
C LEU A 68 12.63 -0.17 -0.22
N LEU A 69 13.29 -1.33 -0.05
CA LEU A 69 12.63 -2.65 -0.11
C LEU A 69 11.43 -2.76 0.84
N LYS A 70 11.58 -2.25 2.07
CA LYS A 70 10.45 -2.23 3.03
C LYS A 70 9.27 -1.39 2.53
N GLN A 71 9.54 -0.25 1.87
CA GLN A 71 8.50 0.60 1.31
C GLN A 71 7.85 -0.06 0.11
N GLU A 72 8.64 -0.66 -0.80
CA GLU A 72 8.15 -1.40 -1.95
C GLU A 72 7.22 -2.54 -1.56
N THR A 73 7.64 -3.42 -0.63
CA THR A 73 6.83 -4.55 -0.19
C THR A 73 5.63 -4.12 0.64
N SER A 74 5.81 -3.17 1.56
CA SER A 74 4.71 -2.75 2.44
C SER A 74 3.63 -2.00 1.65
N SER A 75 4.01 -1.04 0.80
CA SER A 75 3.01 -0.30 0.01
C SER A 75 2.14 -1.23 -0.83
N LEU A 76 2.74 -2.19 -1.54
CA LEU A 76 2.02 -3.21 -2.30
C LEU A 76 1.11 -4.08 -1.40
N ALA A 77 1.64 -4.57 -0.28
CA ALA A 77 0.83 -5.36 0.65
C ALA A 77 -0.36 -4.55 1.20
N CYS A 78 -0.19 -3.25 1.45
CA CYS A 78 -1.28 -2.38 1.88
C CYS A 78 -2.34 -2.22 0.79
N SER A 79 -1.92 -1.95 -0.45
CA SER A 79 -2.79 -1.85 -1.61
C SER A 79 -3.66 -3.09 -1.78
N LEU A 80 -3.05 -4.27 -1.77
CA LEU A 80 -3.76 -5.55 -1.88
C LEU A 80 -4.78 -5.76 -0.75
N ARG A 81 -4.40 -5.40 0.48
CA ARG A 81 -5.30 -5.51 1.63
C ARG A 81 -6.51 -4.60 1.52
N ILE A 82 -6.35 -3.38 0.99
CA ILE A 82 -7.47 -2.46 0.73
C ILE A 82 -8.37 -3.05 -0.35
N LEU A 83 -7.80 -3.49 -1.47
CA LEU A 83 -8.55 -4.07 -2.58
C LEU A 83 -9.36 -5.30 -2.15
N PHE A 84 -8.75 -6.24 -1.42
CA PHE A 84 -9.48 -7.42 -0.91
C PHE A 84 -10.56 -7.05 0.12
N LYS A 85 -10.30 -6.03 0.95
CA LYS A 85 -11.28 -5.51 1.90
C LYS A 85 -12.48 -4.90 1.17
N MET A 86 -12.24 -4.10 0.13
CA MET A 86 -13.28 -3.50 -0.71
C MET A 86 -14.08 -4.55 -1.49
N TYR A 87 -13.41 -5.55 -2.07
CA TYR A 87 -14.07 -6.63 -2.81
C TYR A 87 -14.97 -7.50 -1.91
N SER A 88 -14.61 -7.65 -0.64
CA SER A 88 -15.41 -8.38 0.34
C SER A 88 -16.57 -7.55 0.92
N ASP A 89 -16.62 -6.25 0.63
CA ASP A 89 -17.62 -5.32 1.14
C ASP A 89 -18.81 -5.22 0.19
N ARG A 90 -19.96 -5.75 0.63
CA ARG A 90 -21.19 -5.72 -0.17
C ARG A 90 -21.73 -4.31 -0.39
N GLN A 91 -21.39 -3.36 0.48
CA GLN A 91 -21.80 -1.95 0.30
C GLN A 91 -21.07 -1.28 -0.86
N LEU A 92 -19.96 -1.86 -1.33
CA LEU A 92 -19.16 -1.35 -2.44
C LEU A 92 -19.35 -2.16 -3.73
N GLN A 93 -20.44 -2.92 -3.85
CA GLN A 93 -20.74 -3.75 -5.03
C GLN A 93 -20.70 -2.97 -6.34
N ASP A 94 -21.19 -1.73 -6.35
CA ASP A 94 -21.17 -0.87 -7.53
C ASP A 94 -19.76 -0.54 -8.02
N SER A 95 -18.75 -0.62 -7.13
CA SER A 95 -17.33 -0.39 -7.46
C SER A 95 -16.56 -1.69 -7.73
N TRP A 96 -17.20 -2.86 -7.68
CA TRP A 96 -16.51 -4.14 -7.90
C TRP A 96 -15.81 -4.25 -9.26
N PRO A 97 -16.37 -3.78 -10.38
CA PRO A 97 -15.66 -3.81 -11.66
C PRO A 97 -14.30 -3.09 -11.58
N ASP A 98 -14.25 -1.89 -11.00
CA ASP A 98 -13.02 -1.12 -10.82
C ASP A 98 -12.03 -1.80 -9.87
N ILE A 99 -12.54 -2.40 -8.78
CA ILE A 99 -11.72 -3.16 -7.82
C ILE A 99 -11.09 -4.37 -8.51
N GLN A 100 -11.86 -5.11 -9.31
CA GLN A 100 -11.39 -6.27 -10.06
C GLN A 100 -10.34 -5.89 -11.10
N THR A 101 -10.57 -4.83 -11.88
CA THR A 101 -9.58 -4.32 -12.83
C THR A 101 -8.25 -4.02 -12.13
N ARG A 102 -8.29 -3.41 -10.94
CA ARG A 102 -7.07 -3.09 -10.17
C ARG A 102 -6.42 -4.28 -9.46
N LEU A 103 -7.13 -5.39 -9.28
CA LEU A 103 -6.58 -6.64 -8.73
C LEU A 103 -5.90 -7.51 -9.80
N LEU A 104 -6.32 -7.37 -11.07
CA LEU A 104 -5.88 -8.20 -12.19
C LEU A 104 -4.76 -7.57 -13.03
N LEU A 105 -4.45 -6.29 -12.81
CA LEU A 105 -3.32 -5.55 -13.40
C LEU A 105 -2.09 -5.64 -12.49
#